data_AF-A0A377JNT0-F1
#
_entry.id   AF-A0A377JNT0-F1
#
_cell.length_a   1.000
_cell.length_b   1.000
_cell.length_c   1.000
_cell.angle_alpha   90.00
_cell.angle_beta   90.00
_cell.angle_gamma   90.00
#
_symmetry.space_group_name_H-M   'P 1'
#
loop_
_entity.id
_entity.type
_entity.pdbx_description
1 polymer ?
#
loop_
_entity_poly.entity_id
_entity_poly.type
_entity_poly.pdbx_seq_one_letter_code
_entity_poly.pdbx_strand_id
1 'polypeptide(L)'
;MALQEELKTQGDFLFRYRSYLPFCILPLFILVILTSETYLYCDGVYNTSLVIAAIFVGLLGQGVRIWVAGFVPRDTSGRNTREQKASVLNHTGLYSVCRNPLYLGNFLMMLAPIILLGNWLFIVVFALSFWLYYERIIFAEESFLRVKFGQEYIDWTLKTPPFFPKLSGYIPSDMDFSFRSMIRREYNSFFGLTSSLFVFHYIIAVIVNWQRGGV
;
A
#
# COMPACT_ATOMS: atom_id res chain seq x y z
N MET A 1 -23.22 20.29 -3.59
CA MET A 1 -22.15 20.09 -2.58
C MET A 1 -20.88 20.69 -3.16
N ALA A 2 -20.02 21.35 -2.38
CA ALA A 2 -18.74 21.79 -2.92
C ALA A 2 -17.80 20.59 -3.10
N LEU A 3 -16.77 20.76 -3.93
CA LEU A 3 -15.86 19.67 -4.32
C LEU A 3 -15.16 19.05 -3.11
N GLN A 4 -14.80 19.87 -2.11
CA GLN A 4 -14.11 19.40 -0.91
C GLN A 4 -14.97 18.40 -0.11
N GLU A 5 -16.27 18.68 0.04
CA GLU A 5 -17.21 17.79 0.70
C GLU A 5 -17.39 16.50 -0.10
N GLU A 6 -17.48 16.58 -1.43
CA GLU A 6 -17.59 15.40 -2.28
C GLU A 6 -16.35 14.50 -2.19
N LEU A 7 -15.15 15.08 -2.27
CA LEU A 7 -13.87 14.36 -2.10
C LEU A 7 -13.79 13.68 -0.73
N LYS A 8 -14.23 14.37 0.32
CA LYS A 8 -14.31 13.80 1.66
C LYS A 8 -15.28 12.62 1.72
N THR A 9 -16.50 12.77 1.19
CA THR A 9 -17.52 11.70 1.19
C THR A 9 -17.05 10.47 0.40
N GLN A 10 -16.44 10.69 -0.77
CA GLN A 10 -15.81 9.61 -1.55
C GLN A 10 -14.69 8.94 -0.75
N GLY A 11 -13.83 9.72 -0.10
CA GLY A 11 -12.76 9.22 0.76
C GLY A 11 -13.26 8.39 1.94
N ASP A 12 -14.31 8.84 2.64
CA ASP A 12 -14.94 8.13 3.75
C ASP A 12 -15.52 6.78 3.29
N PHE A 13 -16.16 6.75 2.11
CA PHE A 13 -16.63 5.51 1.48
C PHE A 13 -15.47 4.57 1.17
N LEU A 14 -14.43 5.06 0.48
CA LEU A 14 -13.27 4.25 0.09
C LEU A 14 -12.50 3.73 1.31
N PHE A 15 -12.39 4.53 2.38
CA PHE A 15 -11.81 4.13 3.66
C PHE A 15 -12.58 2.96 4.28
N ARG A 16 -13.91 3.01 4.25
CA ARG A 16 -14.78 1.95 4.80
C ARG A 16 -14.62 0.61 4.10
N TYR A 17 -14.44 0.62 2.79
CA TYR A 17 -14.35 -0.58 1.97
C TYR A 17 -12.90 -0.93 1.55
N ARG A 18 -11.89 -0.26 2.13
CA ARG A 18 -10.49 -0.39 1.69
C ARG A 18 -9.89 -1.78 1.73
N SER A 19 -10.43 -2.66 2.56
CA SER A 19 -9.99 -4.06 2.63
C SER A 19 -10.43 -4.90 1.43
N TYR A 20 -11.46 -4.47 0.69
CA TYR A 20 -12.08 -5.24 -0.39
C TYR A 20 -11.80 -4.66 -1.78
N LEU A 21 -11.69 -3.33 -1.88
CA LEU A 21 -11.47 -2.64 -3.15
C LEU A 21 -10.21 -3.08 -3.92
N PRO A 22 -9.09 -3.47 -3.27
CA PRO A 22 -7.96 -4.06 -3.99
C PRO A 22 -8.31 -5.27 -4.86
N PHE A 23 -9.34 -6.06 -4.52
CA PHE A 23 -9.76 -7.21 -5.33
C PHE A 23 -10.39 -6.82 -6.67
N CYS A 24 -10.83 -5.56 -6.83
CA CYS A 24 -11.34 -5.06 -8.11
C CYS A 24 -10.27 -5.05 -9.21
N ILE A 25 -8.97 -5.16 -8.86
CA ILE A 25 -7.91 -5.26 -9.87
C ILE A 25 -7.78 -6.67 -10.47
N LEU A 26 -8.33 -7.70 -9.83
CA LEU A 26 -8.16 -9.09 -10.28
C LEU A 26 -8.70 -9.36 -11.70
N PRO A 27 -9.88 -8.88 -12.10
CA PRO A 27 -10.35 -9.08 -13.48
C PRO A 27 -9.43 -8.41 -14.51
N LEU A 28 -8.93 -7.22 -14.20
CA LEU A 28 -8.00 -6.50 -15.08
C LEU A 28 -6.65 -7.21 -15.14
N PHE A 29 -6.18 -7.75 -14.01
CA PHE A 29 -4.97 -8.57 -13.94
C PHE A 29 -5.08 -9.83 -14.82
N ILE A 30 -6.19 -10.57 -14.71
CA ILE A 30 -6.46 -11.75 -15.54
C ILE A 30 -6.54 -11.35 -17.02
N LEU A 31 -7.24 -10.25 -17.35
CA LEU A 31 -7.34 -9.75 -18.71
C LEU A 31 -5.97 -9.46 -19.31
N VAL A 32 -5.05 -8.87 -18.55
CA VAL A 32 -3.67 -8.62 -19.00
C VAL A 32 -2.94 -9.92 -19.30
N ILE A 33 -3.06 -10.96 -18.46
CA ILE A 33 -2.43 -12.27 -18.73
C ILE A 33 -3.00 -12.89 -20.01
N LEU A 34 -4.30 -12.77 -20.23
CA LEU A 34 -4.96 -13.36 -21.40
C LEU A 34 -4.66 -12.63 -22.72
N THR A 35 -4.32 -11.33 -22.65
CA THR A 35 -4.19 -10.47 -23.84
C THR A 35 -2.76 -10.07 -24.15
N SER A 36 -1.86 -10.15 -23.18
CA SER A 36 -0.46 -9.71 -23.31
C SER A 36 0.49 -10.86 -22.98
N GLU A 37 1.63 -10.90 -23.67
CA GLU A 37 2.71 -11.78 -23.25
C GLU A 37 3.20 -11.36 -21.86
N THR A 38 3.31 -12.33 -20.96
CA THR A 38 3.85 -12.09 -19.62
C THR A 38 5.36 -12.31 -19.64
N TYR A 39 6.11 -11.47 -18.94
CA TYR A 39 7.57 -11.62 -18.85
C TYR A 39 8.01 -12.57 -17.73
N LEU A 40 7.07 -13.22 -17.03
CA LEU A 40 7.40 -14.28 -16.08
C LEU A 40 8.08 -15.46 -16.78
N TYR A 41 7.71 -15.71 -18.04
CA TYR A 41 8.37 -16.67 -18.92
C TYR A 41 8.77 -15.99 -20.23
N CYS A 42 10.01 -15.53 -20.34
CA CYS A 42 10.55 -14.96 -21.58
C CYS A 42 11.11 -16.10 -22.44
N ASP A 43 10.61 -16.27 -23.66
CA ASP A 43 11.07 -17.31 -24.60
C ASP A 43 11.08 -18.73 -24.01
N GLY A 44 10.11 -19.06 -23.16
CA GLY A 44 10.03 -20.34 -22.47
C GLY A 44 10.88 -20.46 -21.20
N VAL A 45 11.77 -19.50 -20.94
CA VAL A 45 12.66 -19.49 -19.77
C VAL A 45 12.02 -18.72 -18.62
N TYR A 46 12.03 -19.32 -17.43
CA TYR A 46 11.53 -18.69 -16.21
C TYR A 46 12.39 -17.48 -15.79
N ASN A 47 11.76 -16.32 -15.62
CA ASN A 47 12.43 -15.07 -15.28
C ASN A 47 12.62 -14.93 -13.77
N THR A 48 13.65 -15.58 -13.24
CA THR A 48 14.00 -15.54 -11.81
C THR A 48 14.28 -14.12 -11.32
N SER A 49 14.91 -13.27 -12.14
CA SER A 49 15.23 -11.89 -11.77
C SER A 49 13.98 -11.04 -11.53
N LEU A 50 12.94 -11.22 -12.35
CA LEU A 50 11.65 -10.54 -12.16
C LEU A 50 10.99 -10.95 -10.83
N VAL A 51 11.05 -12.24 -10.50
CA VAL A 51 10.50 -12.78 -9.25
C VAL A 51 11.27 -12.26 -8.03
N ILE A 52 12.61 -12.22 -8.10
CA ILE A 52 13.44 -11.62 -7.05
C ILE A 52 13.09 -10.14 -6.87
N ALA A 53 12.92 -9.38 -7.97
CA ALA A 53 12.53 -7.98 -7.91
C ALA A 53 11.15 -7.79 -7.25
N ALA A 54 10.16 -8.62 -7.62
CA ALA A 54 8.83 -8.61 -7.00
C ALA A 54 8.89 -8.87 -5.49
N ILE A 55 9.61 -9.92 -5.08
CA ILE A 55 9.80 -10.27 -3.66
C ILE A 55 10.49 -9.12 -2.92
N PHE A 56 11.56 -8.58 -3.48
CA PHE A 56 12.31 -7.49 -2.89
C PHE A 56 11.43 -6.25 -2.65
N VAL A 57 10.68 -5.81 -3.67
CA VAL A 57 9.76 -4.67 -3.56
C VAL A 57 8.67 -4.93 -2.50
N GLY A 58 8.12 -6.14 -2.47
CA GLY A 58 7.13 -6.53 -1.47
C GLY A 58 7.68 -6.50 -0.04
N LEU A 59 8.88 -7.05 0.17
CA LEU A 59 9.56 -7.05 1.46
C LEU A 59 9.97 -5.64 1.91
N LEU A 60 10.38 -4.77 0.99
CA LEU A 60 10.61 -3.36 1.30
C LEU A 60 9.34 -2.68 1.83
N GLY A 61 8.20 -2.89 1.15
CA GLY A 61 6.91 -2.40 1.61
C GLY A 61 6.51 -2.91 2.98
N GLN A 62 6.70 -4.22 3.20
CA GLN A 62 6.44 -4.86 4.49
C GLN A 62 7.39 -4.34 5.59
N GLY A 63 8.65 -4.05 5.26
CA GLY A 63 9.64 -3.46 6.15
C GLY A 63 9.23 -2.06 6.62
N VAL A 64 8.77 -1.20 5.70
CA VAL A 64 8.23 0.14 6.04
C VAL A 64 7.08 -0.01 7.04
N ARG A 65 6.14 -0.92 6.79
CA ARG A 65 5.00 -1.12 7.69
C ARG A 65 5.39 -1.67 9.06
N ILE A 66 6.31 -2.65 9.11
CA ILE A 66 6.85 -3.21 10.36
C ILE A 66 7.49 -2.11 11.19
N TRP A 67 8.29 -1.25 10.55
CA TRP A 67 8.95 -0.13 11.22
C TRP A 67 7.92 0.84 11.81
N VAL A 68 6.94 1.26 11.01
CA VAL A 68 5.85 2.11 11.52
C VAL A 68 5.11 1.44 12.69
N ALA A 69 4.67 0.19 12.51
CA ALA A 69 3.85 -0.53 13.48
C ALA A 69 4.52 -0.74 14.85
N GLY A 70 5.85 -0.80 14.87
CA GLY A 70 6.64 -0.91 16.10
C GLY A 70 6.76 0.39 16.89
N PHE A 71 6.69 1.55 16.23
CA PHE A 71 6.91 2.87 16.83
C PHE A 71 5.64 3.71 17.00
N VAL A 72 4.45 3.21 16.62
CA VAL A 72 3.19 3.96 16.72
C VAL A 72 2.42 3.70 18.02
N PRO A 73 1.83 4.75 18.65
CA PRO A 73 1.02 4.62 19.86
C PRO A 73 -0.20 3.74 19.65
N ARG A 74 -0.77 3.23 20.76
CA ARG A 74 -2.08 2.55 20.72
C ARG A 74 -3.16 3.52 20.24
N ASP A 75 -4.19 2.99 19.60
CA ASP A 75 -5.35 3.74 19.11
C ASP A 75 -5.04 4.84 18.07
N THR A 76 -3.89 4.70 17.39
CA THR A 76 -3.56 5.41 16.14
C THR A 76 -3.22 4.40 15.05
N SER A 77 -3.34 4.79 13.79
CA SER A 77 -2.82 4.03 12.63
C SER A 77 -3.21 2.54 12.66
N GLY A 78 -4.44 2.27 13.10
CA GLY A 78 -5.01 0.93 13.23
C GLY A 78 -5.73 0.47 11.96
N ARG A 79 -6.32 -0.72 12.01
CA ARG A 79 -7.07 -1.31 10.88
C ARG A 79 -8.58 -0.99 10.91
N ASN A 80 -8.98 0.04 11.65
CA ASN A 80 -10.39 0.45 11.74
C ASN A 80 -10.88 0.88 10.35
N THR A 81 -12.07 0.45 9.94
CA THR A 81 -12.67 0.85 8.66
C THR A 81 -13.97 1.63 8.84
N ARG A 82 -14.63 1.51 10.00
CA ARG A 82 -15.92 2.17 10.23
C ARG A 82 -15.78 3.65 10.60
N GLU A 83 -14.69 4.00 11.27
CA GLU A 83 -14.45 5.34 11.77
C GLU A 83 -12.95 5.64 11.82
N GLN A 84 -12.63 6.93 11.67
CA GLN A 84 -11.28 7.45 11.83
C GLN A 84 -10.90 7.49 13.31
N LYS A 85 -9.71 6.97 13.65
CA LYS A 85 -9.19 6.99 15.03
C LYS A 85 -7.74 7.45 15.05
N ALA A 86 -7.49 8.48 15.84
CA ALA A 86 -6.16 8.95 16.20
C ALA A 86 -6.20 9.51 17.61
N SER A 87 -5.74 8.77 18.61
CA SER A 87 -5.63 9.27 20.00
C SER A 87 -4.62 10.42 20.11
N VAL A 88 -3.54 10.36 19.34
CA VAL A 88 -2.48 11.37 19.25
C VAL A 88 -2.07 11.59 17.79
N LEU A 89 -1.45 12.73 17.51
CA LEU A 89 -0.89 13.02 16.19
C LEU A 89 0.49 12.36 16.05
N ASN A 90 0.61 11.39 15.13
CA ASN A 90 1.89 10.77 14.83
C ASN A 90 2.73 11.70 13.94
N HIS A 91 3.83 12.23 14.47
CA HIS A 91 4.70 13.16 13.75
C HIS A 91 6.21 12.85 13.90
N THR A 92 6.58 11.85 14.70
CA THR A 92 7.95 11.35 14.86
C THR A 92 8.14 9.98 14.19
N GLY A 93 9.37 9.49 14.11
CA GLY A 93 9.73 8.30 13.34
C GLY A 93 9.47 8.50 11.84
N LEU A 94 8.94 7.49 11.16
CA LEU A 94 8.64 7.62 9.72
C LEU A 94 7.57 8.68 9.40
N TYR A 95 6.74 9.07 10.37
CA TYR A 95 5.78 10.16 10.20
C TYR A 95 6.44 11.56 10.16
N SER A 96 7.73 11.67 10.49
CA SER A 96 8.48 12.94 10.35
C SER A 96 8.92 13.23 8.90
N VAL A 97 8.98 12.19 8.06
CA VAL A 97 9.46 12.29 6.67
C VAL A 97 8.39 12.01 5.62
N CYS A 98 7.29 11.35 6.00
CA CYS A 98 6.14 11.05 5.16
C CYS A 98 4.87 11.04 6.02
N ARG A 99 3.78 11.71 5.61
CA ARG A 99 2.53 11.72 6.39
C ARG A 99 1.79 10.39 6.37
N ASN A 100 1.93 9.61 5.30
CA ASN A 100 1.22 8.35 5.10
C ASN A 100 2.15 7.14 4.83
N PRO A 101 3.12 6.84 5.71
CA PRO A 101 4.13 5.81 5.46
C PRO A 101 3.55 4.39 5.38
N LEU A 102 2.42 4.12 6.04
CA LEU A 102 1.70 2.85 5.90
C LEU A 102 1.14 2.67 4.48
N TYR A 103 0.70 3.75 3.83
CA TYR A 103 0.19 3.69 2.45
C TYR A 103 1.31 3.56 1.44
N LEU A 104 2.48 4.15 1.71
CA LEU A 104 3.68 3.84 0.95
C LEU A 104 4.05 2.35 1.05
N GLY A 105 4.00 1.78 2.26
CA GLY A 105 4.19 0.34 2.45
C GLY A 105 3.15 -0.51 1.70
N ASN A 106 1.88 -0.11 1.73
CA ASN A 106 0.81 -0.76 0.96
C ASN A 106 1.06 -0.72 -0.54
N PHE A 107 1.48 0.43 -1.07
CA PHE A 107 1.80 0.59 -2.48
C PHE A 107 2.84 -0.41 -2.92
N LEU A 108 3.97 -0.49 -2.21
CA LEU A 108 5.05 -1.42 -2.54
C LEU A 108 4.60 -2.88 -2.42
N MET A 109 3.87 -3.24 -1.37
CA MET A 109 3.34 -4.60 -1.21
C MET A 109 2.34 -4.98 -2.29
N MET A 110 1.46 -4.06 -2.70
CA MET A 110 0.49 -4.31 -3.76
C MET A 110 1.13 -4.29 -5.16
N LEU A 111 2.22 -3.53 -5.34
CA LEU A 111 3.00 -3.50 -6.58
C LEU A 111 3.76 -4.82 -6.81
N ALA A 112 4.20 -5.50 -5.75
CA ALA A 112 4.96 -6.74 -5.83
C ALA A 112 4.32 -7.83 -6.73
N PRO A 113 3.05 -8.26 -6.52
CA PRO A 113 2.41 -9.21 -7.43
C PRO A 113 2.15 -8.66 -8.84
N ILE A 114 2.05 -7.34 -9.01
CA ILE A 114 1.89 -6.69 -10.32
C ILE A 114 3.18 -6.78 -11.14
N ILE A 115 4.34 -6.66 -10.48
CA ILE A 115 5.66 -6.82 -11.12
C ILE A 115 5.80 -8.21 -11.76
N LEU A 116 5.15 -9.25 -11.23
CA LEU A 116 5.23 -10.60 -11.79
C LEU A 116 4.71 -10.71 -13.23
N LEU A 117 3.85 -9.79 -13.68
CA LEU A 117 3.43 -9.72 -15.09
C LEU A 117 4.56 -9.22 -16.00
N GLY A 118 5.49 -8.44 -15.45
CA GLY A 118 6.53 -7.68 -16.14
C GLY A 118 5.99 -6.71 -17.21
N ASN A 119 4.70 -6.40 -17.17
CA ASN A 119 4.07 -5.45 -18.07
C ASN A 119 4.20 -4.03 -17.48
N TRP A 120 5.09 -3.22 -18.06
CA TRP A 120 5.37 -1.87 -17.56
C TRP A 120 4.16 -0.93 -17.67
N LEU A 121 3.34 -1.04 -18.72
CA LEU A 121 2.13 -0.24 -18.88
C LEU A 121 1.16 -0.53 -17.74
N PHE A 122 1.00 -1.81 -17.40
CA PHE A 122 0.11 -2.22 -16.33
C PHE A 122 0.62 -1.74 -14.95
N ILE A 123 1.93 -1.69 -14.73
CA ILE A 123 2.52 -1.06 -13.54
C ILE A 123 2.15 0.43 -13.46
N VAL A 124 2.23 1.17 -14.57
CA VAL A 124 1.84 2.60 -14.61
C VAL A 124 0.35 2.78 -14.33
N VAL A 125 -0.51 1.98 -14.97
CA VAL A 125 -1.96 2.01 -14.74
C VAL A 125 -2.28 1.70 -13.28
N PHE A 126 -1.64 0.68 -12.71
CA PHE A 126 -1.76 0.34 -11.29
C PHE A 126 -1.36 1.51 -10.40
N ALA A 127 -0.20 2.14 -10.66
CA ALA A 127 0.30 3.24 -9.85
C ALA A 127 -0.62 4.47 -9.87
N LEU A 128 -1.13 4.85 -11.05
CA LEU A 128 -2.08 5.95 -11.19
C LEU A 128 -3.42 5.63 -10.52
N SER A 129 -3.93 4.40 -10.69
CA SER A 129 -5.17 3.95 -10.04
C SER A 129 -5.02 3.93 -8.52
N PHE A 130 -3.89 3.44 -8.01
CA PHE A 130 -3.55 3.46 -6.60
C PHE A 130 -3.51 4.89 -6.06
N TRP A 131 -2.87 5.82 -6.77
CA TRP A 131 -2.81 7.22 -6.36
C TRP A 131 -4.20 7.83 -6.26
N LEU A 132 -5.03 7.74 -7.31
CA LEU A 132 -6.40 8.28 -7.28
C LEU A 132 -7.23 7.66 -6.15
N TYR A 133 -7.07 6.36 -5.90
CA TYR A 133 -7.75 5.67 -4.83
C TYR A 133 -7.32 6.14 -3.43
N TYR A 134 -6.01 6.17 -3.15
CA TYR A 134 -5.49 6.55 -1.84
C TYR A 134 -5.54 8.06 -1.60
N GLU A 135 -5.47 8.91 -2.63
CA GLU A 135 -5.63 10.36 -2.50
C GLU A 135 -6.95 10.70 -1.82
N ARG A 136 -8.05 10.06 -2.26
CA ARG A 136 -9.38 10.27 -1.66
C ARG A 136 -9.42 9.84 -0.20
N ILE A 137 -8.83 8.69 0.13
CA ILE A 137 -8.76 8.20 1.51
C ILE A 137 -7.94 9.15 2.38
N ILE A 138 -6.76 9.55 1.90
CA ILE A 138 -5.87 10.52 2.56
C ILE A 138 -6.63 11.82 2.78
N PHE A 139 -7.34 12.35 1.77
CA PHE A 139 -8.10 13.58 1.93
C PHE A 139 -9.13 13.52 3.07
N ALA A 140 -9.87 12.40 3.17
CA ALA A 140 -10.82 12.20 4.27
C ALA A 140 -10.12 12.09 5.63
N GLU A 141 -9.01 11.35 5.71
CA GLU A 141 -8.17 11.23 6.91
C GLU A 141 -7.61 12.58 7.37
N GLU A 142 -7.05 13.35 6.44
CA GLU A 142 -6.48 14.66 6.68
C GLU A 142 -7.54 15.68 7.10
N SER A 143 -8.73 15.61 6.51
CA SER A 143 -9.87 16.43 6.95
C SER A 143 -10.26 16.14 8.40
N PHE A 144 -10.28 14.85 8.79
CA PHE A 144 -10.53 14.46 10.17
C PHE A 144 -9.40 14.92 11.13
N LEU A 145 -8.15 14.71 10.76
CA LEU A 145 -6.99 15.08 11.57
C LEU A 145 -6.88 16.60 11.76
N ARG A 146 -7.17 17.37 10.71
CA ARG A 146 -7.19 18.84 10.78
C ARG A 146 -8.23 19.36 11.77
N VAL A 147 -9.45 18.80 11.75
CA VAL A 147 -10.49 19.16 12.72
C VAL A 147 -10.09 18.77 14.14
N LYS A 148 -9.45 17.59 14.31
CA LYS A 148 -9.11 17.05 15.61
C LYS A 148 -7.93 17.76 16.30
N PHE A 149 -6.86 18.04 15.55
CA PHE A 149 -5.59 18.53 16.10
C PHE A 149 -5.29 19.99 15.72
N GLY A 150 -6.11 20.62 14.88
CA GLY A 150 -6.04 22.04 14.59
C GLY A 150 -4.67 22.48 14.06
N GLN A 151 -4.08 23.49 14.72
CA GLN A 151 -2.83 24.11 14.28
C GLN A 151 -1.63 23.16 14.34
N GLU A 152 -1.57 22.27 15.33
CA GLU A 152 -0.47 21.29 15.47
C GLU A 152 -0.36 20.42 14.20
N TYR A 153 -1.50 19.97 13.70
CA TYR A 153 -1.56 19.21 12.45
C TYR A 153 -1.11 20.05 11.25
N ILE A 154 -1.60 21.29 11.13
CA ILE A 154 -1.24 22.19 10.03
C ILE A 154 0.28 22.41 10.00
N ASP A 155 0.89 22.75 11.14
CA ASP A 155 2.32 23.01 11.25
C ASP A 155 3.18 21.80 10.87
N TRP A 156 2.72 20.59 11.22
CA TRP A 156 3.35 19.35 10.79
C TRP A 156 3.21 19.12 9.28
N THR A 157 2.04 19.35 8.69
CA THR A 157 1.82 19.16 7.25
C THR A 157 2.66 20.08 6.37
N LEU A 158 3.00 21.29 6.84
CA LEU A 158 3.88 22.22 6.13
C LEU A 158 5.31 21.68 5.99
N LYS A 159 5.73 20.81 6.92
CA LYS A 159 7.08 20.25 6.97
C LYS A 159 7.17 18.85 6.37
N THR A 160 6.05 18.14 6.26
CA THR A 160 6.04 16.70 5.92
C THR A 160 5.21 16.43 4.65
N PRO A 161 5.80 15.82 3.60
CA PRO A 161 5.08 15.52 2.37
C PRO A 161 4.05 14.40 2.59
N PRO A 162 2.98 14.34 1.77
CA PRO A 162 1.88 13.39 1.98
C PRO A 162 2.29 11.93 1.73
N PHE A 163 3.15 11.65 0.74
CA PHE A 163 3.38 10.27 0.27
C PHE A 163 4.85 9.93 -0.02
N PHE A 164 5.55 10.72 -0.83
CA PHE A 164 6.97 10.48 -1.11
C PHE A 164 7.83 10.96 0.06
N PRO A 165 8.60 10.08 0.72
CA PRO A 165 9.37 10.47 1.90
C PRO A 165 10.48 11.46 1.58
N LYS A 166 10.71 12.41 2.49
CA LYS A 166 11.93 13.21 2.47
C LYS A 166 13.14 12.34 2.83
N LEU A 167 14.27 12.60 2.17
CA LEU A 167 15.56 11.97 2.49
C LEU A 167 16.24 12.61 3.72
N SER A 168 15.68 13.69 4.26
CA SER A 168 16.21 14.47 5.39
C SER A 168 15.08 14.88 6.34
N GLY A 169 15.43 15.30 7.55
CA GLY A 169 14.45 15.75 8.54
C GLY A 169 13.78 14.63 9.33
N TYR A 170 14.42 13.45 9.39
CA TYR A 170 13.99 12.37 10.28
C TYR A 170 14.11 12.80 11.73
N ILE A 171 13.01 12.70 12.47
CA ILE A 171 12.94 12.90 13.91
C ILE A 171 12.76 11.52 14.55
N PRO A 172 13.68 11.07 15.43
CA PRO A 172 13.53 9.79 16.14
C PRO A 172 12.19 9.69 16.87
N SER A 173 11.67 8.47 17.01
CA SER A 173 10.43 8.26 17.77
C SER A 173 10.66 8.51 19.25
N ASP A 174 9.68 9.12 19.91
CA ASP A 174 9.67 9.31 21.37
C ASP A 174 9.37 8.00 22.13
N MET A 175 9.09 6.91 21.40
CA MET A 175 8.77 5.60 21.94
C MET A 175 9.80 4.56 21.52
N ASP A 176 9.98 3.56 22.39
CA ASP A 176 10.76 2.38 22.05
C ASP A 176 10.00 1.46 21.09
N PHE A 177 10.77 0.70 20.29
CA PHE A 177 10.20 -0.27 19.36
C PHE A 177 9.48 -1.39 20.11
N SER A 178 8.18 -1.55 19.83
CA SER A 178 7.35 -2.59 20.44
C SER A 178 7.14 -3.77 19.48
N PHE A 179 7.88 -4.86 19.71
CA PHE A 179 7.68 -6.13 18.99
C PHE A 179 6.24 -6.64 19.08
N ARG A 180 5.60 -6.50 20.24
CA ARG A 180 4.21 -6.92 20.46
C ARG A 180 3.23 -6.12 19.62
N SER A 181 3.41 -4.79 19.52
CA SER A 181 2.58 -3.93 18.66
C SER A 181 2.77 -4.29 17.19
N MET A 182 4.03 -4.44 16.77
CA MET A 182 4.41 -4.78 15.42
C MET A 182 3.76 -6.08 14.96
N ILE A 183 3.95 -7.19 15.70
CA ILE A 183 3.38 -8.50 15.33
C ILE A 183 1.85 -8.43 15.25
N ARG A 184 1.19 -7.82 16.25
CA ARG A 184 -0.27 -7.72 16.29
C ARG A 184 -0.85 -6.94 15.11
N ARG A 185 -0.16 -5.92 14.61
CA ARG A 185 -0.64 -5.09 13.49
C ARG A 185 -0.32 -5.69 12.13
N GLU A 186 0.81 -6.40 12.03
CA GLU A 186 1.43 -6.75 10.75
C GLU A 186 1.33 -8.23 10.34
N TYR A 187 0.87 -9.13 11.22
CA TYR A 187 0.72 -10.54 10.84
C TYR A 187 -0.18 -10.73 9.60
N ASN A 188 -1.29 -9.97 9.51
CA ASN A 188 -2.20 -10.02 8.36
C ASN A 188 -1.57 -9.49 7.08
N SER A 189 -0.75 -8.43 7.17
CA SER A 189 -0.07 -7.85 6.00
C SER A 189 1.00 -8.80 5.48
N PHE A 190 1.78 -9.40 6.38
CA PHE A 190 2.78 -10.39 6.01
C PHE A 190 2.14 -11.59 5.31
N PHE A 191 1.08 -12.15 5.91
CA PHE A 191 0.30 -13.23 5.29
C PHE A 191 -0.33 -12.81 3.95
N GLY A 192 -0.83 -11.58 3.85
CA GLY A 192 -1.39 -11.04 2.61
C GLY A 192 -0.34 -10.92 1.49
N LEU A 193 0.88 -10.49 1.81
CA LEU A 193 1.97 -10.40 0.84
C LEU A 193 2.37 -11.79 0.33
N THR A 194 2.63 -12.73 1.23
CA THR A 194 3.05 -14.08 0.84
C THR A 194 1.97 -14.79 0.04
N SER A 195 0.72 -14.71 0.48
CA SER A 195 -0.43 -15.32 -0.20
C SER A 195 -0.67 -14.69 -1.56
N SER A 196 -0.60 -13.36 -1.69
CA SER A 196 -0.81 -12.69 -2.98
C SER A 196 0.29 -13.00 -3.98
N LEU A 197 1.57 -12.97 -3.58
CA LEU A 197 2.68 -13.37 -4.44
C LEU A 197 2.53 -14.82 -4.92
N PHE A 198 2.18 -15.74 -4.01
CA PHE A 198 1.96 -17.14 -4.37
C PHE A 198 0.79 -17.31 -5.34
N VAL A 199 -0.38 -16.75 -5.02
CA VAL A 199 -1.60 -16.89 -5.85
C VAL A 199 -1.40 -16.28 -7.23
N PHE A 200 -0.82 -15.08 -7.31
CA PHE A 200 -0.62 -14.40 -8.60
C PHE A 200 0.41 -15.13 -9.45
N HIS A 201 1.51 -15.57 -8.86
CA HIS A 201 2.50 -16.41 -9.54
C HIS A 201 1.86 -17.70 -10.08
N TYR A 202 1.09 -18.40 -9.25
CA TYR A 202 0.41 -19.63 -9.64
C TYR A 202 -0.60 -19.41 -10.78
N ILE A 203 -1.41 -18.34 -10.70
CA ILE A 203 -2.36 -17.98 -11.76
C ILE A 203 -1.64 -17.71 -13.08
N ILE A 204 -0.55 -16.93 -13.07
CA ILE A 204 0.22 -16.67 -14.28
C ILE A 204 0.77 -18.00 -14.83
N ALA A 205 1.39 -18.83 -13.99
CA ALA A 205 1.96 -20.10 -14.42
C ALA A 205 0.92 -21.04 -15.06
N VAL A 206 -0.26 -21.18 -14.45
CA VAL A 206 -1.34 -22.01 -14.98
C VAL A 206 -1.84 -21.49 -16.33
N ILE A 207 -2.13 -20.19 -16.44
CA ILE A 207 -2.66 -19.61 -17.69
C ILE A 207 -1.62 -19.68 -18.82
N VAL A 208 -0.35 -19.38 -18.53
CA VAL A 208 0.73 -19.46 -19.52
C VAL A 208 0.95 -20.91 -19.98
N ASN A 209 0.90 -21.89 -19.07
CA ASN A 209 1.02 -23.30 -19.43
C ASN A 209 -0.16 -23.76 -20.31
N TRP A 210 -1.38 -23.34 -19.98
CA TRP A 210 -2.58 -23.62 -20.78
C TRP A 210 -2.48 -23.01 -22.19
N GLN A 211 -2.04 -21.76 -22.31
CA GLN A 211 -1.84 -21.09 -23.61
C GLN A 211 -0.79 -21.78 -24.49
N ARG A 212 0.23 -22.40 -23.87
CA ARG A 212 1.30 -23.13 -24.58
C ARG A 212 0.90 -24.56 -24.98
N GLY A 213 -0.35 -24.96 -24.77
CA GLY A 213 -0.84 -26.30 -25.13
C GLY A 213 -0.43 -27.39 -24.14
N GLY A 214 -0.11 -27.03 -22.89
CA GLY A 214 0.08 -27.99 -21.81
C GLY A 214 -1.25 -28.68 -21.46
N VAL A 215 -1.22 -30.02 -21.42
CA VAL A 215 -2.32 -30.92 -21.01
C VAL A 215 -2.88 -30.54 -19.63
#